data_AF-A0A7K9V6R5-F1
#
_entry.id   AF-A0A7K9V6R5-F1
#
_cell.length_a   1.000
_cell.length_b   1.000
_cell.length_c   1.000
_cell.angle_alpha   90.00
_cell.angle_beta   90.00
_cell.angle_gamma   90.00
#
_symmetry.space_group_name_H-M   'P 1'
#
loop_
_entity.id
_entity.type
_entity.pdbx_description
1 polymer ?
#
loop_
_entity_poly.entity_id
_entity_poly.type
_entity_poly.pdbx_seq_one_letter_code
_entity_poly.pdbx_strand_id
1 'polypeptide(L)'
;RLHSHDVRYGSGSGQQSVTGVSAADDGNSYWRGRGPPPILCPPFCASPLPSSRLWGIRALHSSGLTRALMNSQSEVSAFGEDGEGDYLDDWTVVCSGTYWARDSEVRFQHASTDVFLSVTGEQYGRPITGQKEVHGMAASSQHNYWKVMEGIFMQPSEVFKAEQYHTEL
;
A
#
# COMPACT_ATOMS: atom_id res chain seq x y z
N ARG A 1 -9.19 7.82 -4.16
CA ARG A 1 -7.94 7.25 -4.69
C ARG A 1 -6.80 7.64 -3.79
N LEU A 2 -5.89 6.71 -3.50
CA LEU A 2 -4.68 7.00 -2.73
C LEU A 2 -3.77 7.93 -3.56
N HIS A 3 -3.21 8.95 -2.94
CA HIS A 3 -2.50 10.02 -3.63
C HIS A 3 -1.39 10.61 -2.74
N SER A 4 -0.29 11.06 -3.34
CA SER A 4 0.79 11.79 -2.66
C SER A 4 1.28 12.93 -3.55
N HIS A 5 1.92 13.95 -3.00
CA HIS A 5 2.39 15.12 -3.76
C HIS A 5 3.45 15.86 -2.94
N ASP A 6 4.07 16.91 -3.49
CA ASP A 6 5.15 17.65 -2.81
C ASP A 6 4.66 18.65 -1.73
N VAL A 7 3.73 18.21 -0.88
CA VAL A 7 3.33 18.89 0.35
C VAL A 7 3.62 17.94 1.49
N ARG A 8 4.13 18.49 2.58
CA ARG A 8 4.53 17.75 3.77
C ARG A 8 3.57 18.02 4.91
N TYR A 9 3.49 17.09 5.86
CA TYR A 9 2.74 17.33 7.09
C TYR A 9 3.36 18.50 7.85
N GLY A 10 2.51 19.43 8.32
CA GLY A 10 2.93 20.51 9.22
C GLY A 10 3.08 20.09 10.68
N SER A 11 2.82 18.81 10.97
CA SER A 11 2.92 18.17 12.28
C SER A 11 3.48 16.75 12.12
N GLY A 12 3.53 15.99 13.22
CA GLY A 12 3.92 14.58 13.18
C GLY A 12 5.36 14.43 12.69
N SER A 13 5.59 13.56 11.70
CA SER A 13 6.95 13.29 11.19
C SER A 13 7.53 14.43 10.32
N GLY A 14 6.68 15.32 9.80
CA GLY A 14 7.09 16.31 8.80
C GLY A 14 7.41 15.72 7.42
N GLN A 15 7.11 14.44 7.19
CA GLN A 15 7.32 13.76 5.91
C GLN A 15 6.24 14.16 4.88
N GLN A 16 6.41 13.68 3.64
CA GLN A 16 5.47 13.94 2.55
C GLN A 16 4.09 13.37 2.87
N SER A 17 3.04 14.14 2.62
CA SER A 17 1.67 13.76 3.00
C SER A 17 1.03 12.80 2.01
N VAL A 18 0.32 11.80 2.54
CA VAL A 18 -0.53 10.89 1.76
C VAL A 18 -1.99 11.23 2.00
N THR A 19 -2.79 11.28 0.93
CA THR A 19 -4.17 11.74 0.97
C THR A 19 -5.08 10.92 0.08
N GLY A 20 -6.39 11.12 0.26
CA GLY A 20 -7.44 10.58 -0.59
C GLY A 20 -8.01 11.64 -1.53
N VAL A 21 -7.89 11.42 -2.84
CA VAL A 21 -8.50 12.31 -3.87
C VAL A 21 -9.68 11.65 -4.56
N SER A 22 -10.62 12.45 -5.06
CA SER A 22 -11.76 11.97 -5.85
C SER A 22 -11.48 11.95 -7.36
N ALA A 23 -10.50 12.73 -7.82
CA ALA A 23 -10.10 12.78 -9.22
C ALA A 23 -9.55 11.43 -9.68
N ALA A 24 -9.94 10.99 -10.89
CA ALA A 24 -9.58 9.69 -11.41
C ALA A 24 -8.19 9.65 -12.06
N ASP A 25 -7.86 10.70 -12.81
CA ASP A 25 -6.76 10.72 -13.76
C ASP A 25 -5.59 11.59 -13.28
N ASP A 26 -5.12 11.33 -12.06
CA ASP A 26 -3.94 12.00 -11.51
C ASP A 26 -2.74 11.05 -11.52
N GLY A 27 -1.66 11.46 -12.19
CA GLY A 27 -0.40 10.68 -12.25
C GLY A 27 0.20 10.40 -10.88
N ASN A 28 -0.09 11.25 -9.90
CA ASN A 28 0.34 11.11 -8.52
C ASN A 28 -0.48 10.08 -7.70
N SER A 29 -1.46 9.42 -8.34
CA SER A 29 -2.22 8.32 -7.77
C SER A 29 -1.77 6.94 -8.25
N TYR A 30 -0.69 6.85 -9.03
CA TYR A 30 -0.08 5.57 -9.39
C TYR A 30 0.91 5.11 -8.32
N TRP A 31 0.65 3.92 -7.79
CA TRP A 31 1.46 3.29 -6.75
C TRP A 31 2.11 2.02 -7.28
N ARG A 32 3.40 1.85 -7.01
CA ARG A 32 4.14 0.63 -7.38
C ARG A 32 4.23 -0.28 -6.18
N GLY A 33 3.56 -1.43 -6.25
CA GLY A 33 3.81 -2.54 -5.33
C GLY A 33 5.22 -3.10 -5.56
N ARG A 34 5.96 -3.29 -4.48
CA ARG A 34 7.23 -4.00 -4.43
C ARG A 34 7.03 -5.27 -3.61
N GLY A 35 7.52 -6.36 -4.16
CA GLY A 35 7.57 -7.66 -3.53
C GLY A 35 8.59 -8.50 -4.29
N PRO A 36 8.71 -9.80 -3.96
CA PRO A 36 9.44 -10.74 -4.80
C PRO A 36 8.94 -10.65 -6.24
N PRO A 37 9.78 -10.91 -7.26
CA PRO A 37 9.34 -10.83 -8.65
C PRO A 37 8.05 -11.64 -8.85
N PRO A 38 7.04 -11.11 -9.56
CA PRO A 38 5.71 -11.70 -9.66
C PRO A 38 5.73 -13.11 -10.27
N ILE A 39 6.81 -13.46 -10.98
CA ILE A 39 7.08 -14.79 -11.53
C ILE A 39 7.32 -15.84 -10.43
N LEU A 40 7.90 -15.44 -9.30
CA LEU A 40 8.19 -16.33 -8.18
C LEU A 40 7.06 -16.36 -7.14
N CYS A 41 6.28 -15.28 -7.02
CA CYS A 41 5.20 -15.16 -6.04
C CYS A 41 4.07 -14.27 -6.60
N PRO A 42 2.90 -14.82 -7.00
CA PRO A 42 1.71 -13.99 -7.19
C PRO A 42 1.36 -13.25 -5.88
N PRO A 43 0.60 -12.14 -5.91
CA PRO A 43 0.16 -11.48 -4.68
C PRO A 43 -0.72 -12.41 -3.85
N PHE A 44 -0.14 -12.97 -2.79
CA PHE A 44 -0.82 -13.80 -1.81
C PHE A 44 -1.56 -12.91 -0.81
N CYS A 45 -2.76 -13.33 -0.44
CA CYS A 45 -3.38 -12.85 0.79
C CYS A 45 -2.62 -13.47 1.97
N ALA A 46 -2.48 -12.75 3.07
CA ALA A 46 -1.99 -13.35 4.31
C ALA A 46 -2.91 -14.51 4.73
N SER A 47 -2.41 -15.73 4.63
CA SER A 47 -2.87 -16.92 5.37
C SER A 47 -2.24 -16.87 6.77
N PRO A 48 -2.68 -17.64 7.81
CA PRO A 48 -2.10 -17.59 9.16
C PRO A 48 -0.64 -18.07 9.27
N LEU A 49 0.09 -18.16 8.16
CA LEU A 49 1.46 -18.62 8.10
C LEU A 49 2.44 -17.43 8.12
N PRO A 50 3.49 -17.46 8.97
CA PRO A 50 4.42 -16.34 9.20
C PRO A 50 5.29 -15.94 8.00
N SER A 51 5.17 -16.60 6.84
CA SER A 51 6.06 -16.41 5.69
C SER A 51 5.38 -15.80 4.46
N SER A 52 4.18 -15.21 4.61
CA SER A 52 3.55 -14.45 3.53
C SER A 52 4.35 -13.17 3.28
N ARG A 53 5.22 -13.23 2.27
CA ARG A 53 6.18 -12.18 1.93
C ARG A 53 5.44 -10.90 1.54
N LEU A 54 5.88 -9.82 2.18
CA LEU A 54 5.24 -8.51 2.28
C LEU A 54 5.15 -7.79 0.93
N TRP A 55 4.09 -6.98 0.76
CA TRP A 55 3.89 -6.11 -0.41
C TRP A 55 4.07 -4.65 0.03
N GLY A 56 5.27 -4.11 -0.17
CA GLY A 56 5.55 -2.71 0.09
C GLY A 56 4.96 -1.84 -1.01
N ILE A 57 4.11 -0.87 -0.67
CA ILE A 57 3.75 0.18 -1.62
C ILE A 57 4.87 1.23 -1.53
N ARG A 58 5.58 1.50 -2.63
CA ARG A 58 6.69 2.47 -2.61
C ARG A 58 6.18 3.80 -2.02
N ALA A 59 6.92 4.29 -1.02
CA ALA A 59 6.64 5.53 -0.29
C ALA A 59 5.29 5.51 0.44
N LEU A 60 4.91 4.40 1.07
CA LEU A 60 3.85 4.39 2.08
C LEU A 60 4.46 3.95 3.41
N HIS A 61 4.75 4.91 4.26
CA HIS A 61 5.45 4.75 5.52
C HIS A 61 4.49 4.97 6.68
N SER A 62 4.58 4.15 7.72
CA SER A 62 3.90 4.45 8.98
C SER A 62 4.88 4.33 10.14
N SER A 63 5.18 5.45 10.77
CA SER A 63 5.98 5.45 11.99
C SER A 63 5.06 5.31 13.21
N GLY A 64 5.51 4.62 14.25
CA GLY A 64 4.82 4.53 15.54
C GLY A 64 4.68 5.86 16.29
N LEU A 65 5.08 6.98 15.67
CA LEU A 65 4.82 8.32 16.17
C LEU A 65 3.33 8.62 15.98
N THR A 66 2.57 8.52 17.07
CA THR A 66 1.23 9.08 17.17
C THR A 66 1.29 10.56 16.80
N ARG A 67 0.58 10.94 15.73
CA ARG A 67 -0.39 12.05 15.64
C ARG A 67 -0.70 12.36 14.16
N ALA A 68 -1.61 11.58 13.58
CA ALA A 68 -2.45 12.09 12.50
C ALA A 68 -3.13 13.39 12.97
N LEU A 69 -3.18 14.37 12.07
CA LEU A 69 -3.50 15.76 12.35
C LEU A 69 -4.85 15.95 13.05
N MET A 70 -5.82 15.07 12.81
CA MET A 70 -7.22 15.34 13.19
C MET A 70 -7.79 14.42 14.29
N ASN A 71 -7.23 13.23 14.54
CA ASN A 71 -7.93 12.21 15.34
C ASN A 71 -7.04 11.26 16.17
N SER A 72 -5.77 11.61 16.43
CA SER A 72 -4.84 10.77 17.22
C SER A 72 -4.57 9.38 16.62
N GLN A 73 -4.85 9.20 15.32
CA GLN A 73 -4.54 7.97 14.60
C GLN A 73 -3.07 7.91 14.20
N SER A 74 -2.62 6.75 13.72
CA SER A 74 -1.26 6.58 13.20
C SER A 74 -1.09 7.35 11.89
N GLU A 75 -0.03 8.14 11.80
CA GLU A 75 0.31 8.84 10.56
C GLU A 75 0.69 7.83 9.47
N VAL A 76 0.24 8.11 8.24
CA VAL A 76 0.67 7.41 7.03
C VAL A 76 1.25 8.47 6.10
N SER A 77 2.53 8.34 5.79
CA SER A 77 3.30 9.32 5.04
C SER A 77 3.94 8.68 3.81
N ALA A 78 4.52 9.52 2.95
CA ALA A 78 5.39 9.07 1.89
C ALA A 78 6.85 9.34 2.24
N PHE A 79 7.64 8.27 2.24
CA PHE A 79 9.03 8.27 2.65
C PHE A 79 9.91 7.48 1.67
N GLY A 80 11.16 7.93 1.52
CA GLY A 80 12.15 7.31 0.64
C GLY A 80 12.05 7.72 -0.83
N GLU A 81 13.22 7.87 -1.48
CA GLU A 81 13.36 8.07 -2.92
C GLU A 81 14.14 6.91 -3.54
N ASP A 82 13.89 6.61 -4.83
CA ASP A 82 14.67 5.70 -5.68
C ASP A 82 14.88 4.24 -5.28
N GLY A 83 14.52 3.80 -4.09
CA GLY A 83 15.08 2.53 -3.62
C GLY A 83 15.16 2.46 -2.12
N GLU A 84 15.37 3.61 -1.52
CA GLU A 84 15.50 3.81 -0.09
C GLU A 84 14.15 3.62 0.59
N GLY A 85 14.18 2.87 1.68
CA GLY A 85 13.05 2.49 2.50
C GLY A 85 13.52 1.55 3.61
N ASP A 86 12.72 1.41 4.66
CA ASP A 86 13.00 0.52 5.77
C ASP A 86 11.81 -0.43 6.04
N TYR A 87 11.87 -1.18 7.14
CA TYR A 87 10.84 -2.14 7.51
C TYR A 87 9.50 -1.49 7.90
N LEU A 88 9.42 -0.15 7.97
CA LEU A 88 8.19 0.62 8.19
C LEU A 88 7.50 1.02 6.88
N ASP A 89 7.99 0.53 5.74
CA ASP A 89 7.33 0.64 4.44
C ASP A 89 6.59 -0.67 4.05
N ASP A 90 6.64 -1.67 4.93
CA ASP A 90 6.09 -3.00 4.70
C ASP A 90 4.60 -3.07 5.09
N TRP A 91 3.77 -3.43 4.11
CA TRP A 91 2.34 -3.65 4.28
C TRP A 91 1.95 -5.08 3.86
N THR A 92 1.04 -5.66 4.62
CA THR A 92 0.48 -6.98 4.40
C THR A 92 -0.89 -6.84 3.75
N VAL A 93 -1.11 -7.56 2.65
CA VAL A 93 -2.42 -7.63 1.99
C VAL A 93 -3.29 -8.65 2.71
N VAL A 94 -4.41 -8.18 3.29
CA VAL A 94 -5.40 -9.01 3.98
C VAL A 94 -6.63 -9.16 3.10
N CYS A 95 -6.93 -10.39 2.70
CA CYS A 95 -8.09 -10.73 1.90
C CYS A 95 -8.61 -12.14 2.22
N SER A 96 -9.85 -12.44 1.80
CA SER A 96 -10.53 -13.69 2.14
C SER A 96 -10.08 -14.90 1.32
N GLY A 97 -9.38 -14.68 0.20
CA GLY A 97 -8.87 -15.72 -0.68
C GLY A 97 -7.44 -16.12 -0.37
N THR A 98 -6.88 -17.05 -1.16
CA THR A 98 -5.44 -17.36 -1.14
C THR A 98 -4.63 -16.31 -1.89
N TYR A 99 -5.23 -15.71 -2.92
CA TYR A 99 -4.59 -14.74 -3.80
C TYR A 99 -5.41 -13.46 -3.85
N TRP A 100 -4.72 -12.32 -3.98
CA TRP A 100 -5.35 -11.05 -4.24
C TRP A 100 -5.84 -11.01 -5.69
N ALA A 101 -7.14 -11.23 -5.87
CA ALA A 101 -7.79 -11.01 -7.15
C ALA A 101 -7.97 -9.50 -7.40
N ARG A 102 -7.70 -9.07 -8.63
CA ARG A 102 -7.70 -7.65 -9.05
C ARG A 102 -8.95 -6.88 -8.63
N ASP A 103 -10.11 -7.50 -8.83
CA ASP A 103 -11.41 -6.86 -8.61
C ASP A 103 -11.92 -7.01 -7.17
N SER A 104 -11.18 -7.71 -6.32
CA SER A 104 -11.54 -7.93 -4.93
C SER A 104 -11.08 -6.79 -4.03
N GLU A 105 -11.93 -6.48 -3.06
CA GLU A 105 -11.56 -5.60 -1.96
C GLU A 105 -10.56 -6.31 -1.04
N VAL A 106 -9.56 -5.56 -0.60
CA VAL A 106 -8.52 -6.00 0.33
C VAL A 106 -8.33 -4.96 1.42
N ARG A 107 -7.59 -5.32 2.46
CA ARG A 107 -7.02 -4.35 3.39
C ARG A 107 -5.51 -4.39 3.30
N PHE A 108 -4.88 -3.27 3.63
CA PHE A 108 -3.44 -3.20 3.85
C PHE A 108 -3.22 -3.02 5.34
N GLN A 109 -2.54 -3.98 5.97
CA GLN A 109 -2.16 -3.91 7.38
C GLN A 109 -0.67 -3.62 7.48
N HIS A 110 -0.29 -2.58 8.21
CA HIS A 110 1.10 -2.23 8.40
C HIS A 110 1.82 -3.31 9.22
N ALA A 111 2.94 -3.83 8.72
CA ALA A 111 3.59 -5.01 9.30
C ALA A 111 4.15 -4.78 10.71
N SER A 112 4.55 -3.54 11.01
CA SER A 112 5.20 -3.21 12.29
C SER A 112 4.26 -2.67 13.37
N THR A 113 3.11 -2.11 12.98
CA THR A 113 2.18 -1.46 13.93
C THR A 113 0.77 -2.07 13.93
N ASP A 114 0.53 -3.06 13.06
CA ASP A 114 -0.75 -3.76 12.89
C ASP A 114 -1.95 -2.87 12.51
N VAL A 115 -1.73 -1.58 12.22
CA VAL A 115 -2.80 -0.66 11.80
C VAL A 115 -3.20 -0.90 10.35
N PHE A 116 -4.48 -0.70 10.05
CA PHE A 116 -5.00 -0.78 8.69
C PHE A 116 -4.94 0.58 8.00
N LEU A 117 -4.44 0.60 6.77
CA LEU A 117 -4.52 1.77 5.90
C LEU A 117 -5.98 2.14 5.73
N SER A 118 -6.33 3.36 6.10
CA SER A 118 -7.71 3.80 6.20
C SER A 118 -7.89 5.19 5.64
N VAL A 119 -9.09 5.46 5.12
CA VAL A 119 -9.51 6.78 4.69
C VAL A 119 -10.91 7.06 5.23
N THR A 120 -11.06 8.19 5.90
CA THR A 120 -12.31 8.64 6.50
C THR A 120 -12.82 9.91 5.81
N GLY A 121 -13.80 10.60 6.39
CA GLY A 121 -14.49 11.73 5.77
C GLY A 121 -13.77 13.07 5.94
N GLU A 122 -12.82 13.14 6.86
CA GLU A 122 -12.01 14.30 7.24
C GLU A 122 -11.22 14.80 6.04
N GLN A 123 -11.27 16.11 5.81
CA GLN A 123 -10.69 16.76 4.65
C GLN A 123 -9.76 17.90 5.06
N TYR A 124 -8.69 18.06 4.31
CA TYR A 124 -7.76 19.16 4.48
C TYR A 124 -8.30 20.47 3.87
N GLY A 125 -7.84 21.58 4.45
CA GLY A 125 -8.00 22.92 3.92
C GLY A 125 -6.88 23.29 2.94
N ARG A 126 -6.53 24.56 2.85
CA ARG A 126 -5.39 25.02 2.02
C ARG A 126 -4.07 24.41 2.54
N PRO A 127 -3.10 24.06 1.66
CA PRO A 127 -3.13 24.21 0.19
C PRO A 127 -3.84 23.08 -0.56
N ILE A 128 -4.21 21.98 0.11
CA ILE A 128 -4.77 20.75 -0.49
C ILE A 128 -6.27 20.60 -0.22
N THR A 129 -7.03 21.64 -0.55
CA THR A 129 -8.43 21.75 -0.14
C THR A 129 -9.28 20.62 -0.70
N GLY A 130 -10.01 19.94 0.19
CA GLY A 130 -10.93 18.85 -0.17
C GLY A 130 -10.28 17.48 -0.32
N GLN A 131 -8.95 17.37 -0.17
CA GLN A 131 -8.30 16.07 -0.09
C GLN A 131 -8.57 15.42 1.27
N LYS A 132 -8.86 14.11 1.28
CA LYS A 132 -9.18 13.36 2.49
C LYS A 132 -7.92 12.93 3.23
N GLU A 133 -8.00 12.87 4.55
CA GLU A 133 -6.94 12.28 5.39
C GLU A 133 -6.86 10.76 5.17
N VAL A 134 -5.64 10.27 4.95
CA VAL A 134 -5.29 8.85 4.99
C VAL A 134 -4.47 8.62 6.24
N HIS A 135 -4.82 7.58 7.00
CA HIS A 135 -4.19 7.27 8.28
C HIS A 135 -4.28 5.78 8.62
N GLY A 136 -3.62 5.35 9.69
CA GLY A 136 -3.69 4.00 10.23
C GLY A 136 -4.76 3.87 11.31
N MET A 137 -5.71 2.93 11.15
CA MET A 137 -6.69 2.57 12.18
C MET A 137 -6.38 1.19 12.77
N ALA A 138 -6.40 1.03 14.09
CA ALA A 138 -6.19 -0.28 14.72
C ALA A 138 -7.32 -1.29 14.43
N ALA A 139 -8.56 -0.82 14.27
CA ALA A 139 -9.72 -1.68 14.04
C ALA A 139 -10.01 -1.89 12.55
N SER A 140 -10.40 -3.10 12.18
CA SER A 140 -11.00 -3.37 10.87
C SER A 140 -12.38 -2.71 10.78
N SER A 141 -12.69 -2.11 9.63
CA SER A 141 -13.94 -1.38 9.41
C SER A 141 -14.25 -1.29 7.91
N GLN A 142 -15.28 -0.52 7.55
CA GLN A 142 -15.58 -0.16 6.16
C GLN A 142 -14.58 0.85 5.58
N HIS A 143 -13.84 1.59 6.42
CA HIS A 143 -12.94 2.67 6.02
C HIS A 143 -11.56 2.18 5.56
N ASN A 144 -11.28 0.88 5.74
CA ASN A 144 -10.01 0.25 5.38
C ASN A 144 -10.12 -0.78 4.24
N TYR A 145 -11.24 -0.80 3.51
CA TYR A 145 -11.31 -1.55 2.25
C TYR A 145 -10.73 -0.73 1.10
N TRP A 146 -9.83 -1.38 0.37
CA TRP A 146 -9.19 -0.85 -0.82
C TRP A 146 -9.40 -1.79 -2.00
N LYS A 147 -9.53 -1.22 -3.18
CA LYS A 147 -9.65 -1.96 -4.43
C LYS A 147 -8.74 -1.34 -5.48
N VAL A 148 -8.11 -2.18 -6.29
CA VAL A 148 -7.35 -1.72 -7.45
C VAL A 148 -8.32 -1.24 -8.51
N MET A 149 -8.06 -0.05 -9.05
CA MET A 149 -8.88 0.53 -10.11
C MET A 149 -8.14 0.51 -11.43
N GLU A 150 -7.10 1.32 -11.56
CA GLU A 150 -6.27 1.45 -12.77
C GLU A 150 -4.82 1.09 -12.46
N GLY A 151 -4.12 0.50 -13.44
CA GLY A 151 -2.72 0.15 -13.27
C GLY A 151 -2.15 -0.66 -14.44
N ILE A 152 -0.83 -0.83 -14.43
CA ILE A 152 -0.10 -1.69 -15.36
C ILE A 152 0.24 -3.00 -14.65
N PHE A 153 -0.14 -4.13 -15.25
CA PHE A 153 0.03 -5.45 -14.65
C PHE A 153 0.94 -6.28 -15.54
N MET A 154 2.08 -6.68 -15.00
CA MET A 154 3.02 -7.53 -15.71
C MET A 154 2.61 -8.99 -15.55
N GLN A 155 2.38 -9.68 -16.67
CA GLN A 155 2.22 -11.13 -16.67
C GLN A 155 3.58 -11.79 -16.47
N PRO A 156 3.67 -12.88 -15.69
CA PRO A 156 4.85 -13.74 -15.69
C PRO A 156 5.13 -14.23 -17.11
N SER A 157 6.35 -14.02 -17.62
CA SER A 157 6.78 -14.58 -18.90
C SER A 157 6.78 -16.11 -18.83
N GLU A 158 6.23 -16.80 -19.85
CA GLU A 158 6.11 -18.27 -19.95
C GLU A 158 7.45 -19.03 -20.10
N VAL A 159 8.53 -18.62 -19.43
CA VAL A 159 9.88 -19.14 -19.67
C VAL A 159 10.10 -20.55 -19.09
N PHE A 160 9.18 -21.10 -18.29
CA PHE A 160 9.39 -22.37 -17.57
C PHE A 160 8.78 -23.64 -18.19
N LYS A 161 8.37 -23.64 -19.46
CA LYS A 161 7.96 -24.89 -20.14
C LYS A 161 9.08 -25.62 -20.89
N ALA A 162 10.27 -25.04 -21.02
CA ALA A 162 11.30 -25.57 -21.93
C ALA A 162 12.49 -26.31 -21.28
N GLU A 163 12.61 -26.37 -19.94
CA GLU A 163 13.78 -27.00 -19.30
C GLU A 163 13.53 -28.38 -18.66
N GLN A 164 12.40 -29.05 -18.97
CA GLN A 164 12.12 -30.39 -18.45
C GLN A 164 12.38 -31.56 -19.42
N TYR A 165 12.95 -31.33 -20.61
CA TYR A 165 13.27 -32.42 -21.54
C TYR A 165 14.61 -32.22 -22.26
N HIS A 166 15.72 -32.24 -21.53
CA HIS A 166 17.00 -32.68 -22.09
C HIS A 166 17.65 -33.64 -21.10
N THR A 167 17.25 -34.91 -21.18
CA THR A 167 18.09 -36.02 -20.72
C THR A 167 18.77 -36.54 -21.98
N GLU A 168 20.05 -36.21 -22.16
CA GLU A 168 20.87 -36.89 -23.17
C GLU A 168 21.24 -38.28 -22.65
N LEU A 169 21.11 -39.26 -23.54
CA LEU A 169 21.45 -40.68 -23.40
C LEU A 169 22.97 -40.90 -23.46
#